data_AF-A0AAD7MCL9-F1
#
_entry.id   AF-A0AAD7MCL9-F1
#
_cell.length_a   1.000
_cell.length_b   1.000
_cell.length_c   1.000
_cell.angle_alpha   90.00
_cell.angle_beta   90.00
_cell.angle_gamma   90.00
#
_symmetry.space_group_name_H-M   'P 1'
#
loop_
_entity.id
_entity.type
_entity.pdbx_description
1 polymer ?
#
loop_
_entity_poly.entity_id
_entity_poly.type
_entity_poly.pdbx_seq_one_letter_code
_entity_poly.pdbx_strand_id
1 'polypeptide(L)'
;CGDGQVKVQCYDCTEYRATCTQCFVSQHLNTPFHWAEVWDTDNGFFVKHDISRLNHVVQLGHHGGPCTSPSGTRKFTVVDHNGVHATELAFCGCREQPPNKIRQLMRACLFPAMVKETRTAFTFTVMKQCHLHNLEAKKAAYDYMGALRRLTDNAFTEDVPVS
;
A
#
# COMPACT_ATOMS: atom_id res chain seq x y z
N CYS A 1 -9.73 -7.35 19.91
CA CYS A 1 -10.80 -8.35 19.67
C CYS A 1 -10.90 -9.43 20.77
N GLY A 2 -10.03 -9.47 21.79
CA GLY A 2 -10.08 -10.50 22.84
C GLY A 2 -9.39 -11.82 22.47
N ASP A 3 -8.82 -11.93 21.27
CA ASP A 3 -8.16 -13.14 20.74
C ASP A 3 -6.79 -13.44 21.37
N GLY A 4 -6.22 -12.51 22.15
CA GLY A 4 -4.94 -12.69 22.84
C GLY A 4 -3.69 -12.76 21.94
N GLN A 5 -3.84 -12.87 20.61
CA GLN A 5 -2.72 -12.87 19.68
C GLN A 5 -2.11 -11.47 19.52
N VAL A 6 -0.81 -11.37 19.75
CA VAL A 6 0.00 -10.15 19.61
C VAL A 6 1.15 -10.49 18.67
N LYS A 7 0.90 -10.39 17.36
CA LYS A 7 1.84 -10.88 16.34
C LYS A 7 2.16 -9.87 15.23
N VAL A 8 1.37 -8.81 15.12
CA VAL A 8 1.53 -7.78 14.08
C VAL A 8 1.69 -6.42 14.73
N GLN A 9 2.77 -5.72 14.45
CA GLN A 9 2.92 -4.30 14.75
C GLN A 9 2.94 -3.47 13.47
N CYS A 10 2.73 -2.16 13.59
CA CYS A 10 2.86 -1.23 12.48
C CYS A 10 4.22 -0.56 12.55
N TYR A 11 4.91 -0.52 11.42
CA TYR A 11 6.21 0.14 11.30
C TYR A 11 6.07 1.67 11.23
N ASP A 12 4.99 2.18 10.64
CA ASP A 12 4.84 3.62 10.36
C ASP A 12 4.01 4.37 11.42
N CYS A 13 3.13 3.68 12.16
CA CYS A 13 2.32 4.31 13.20
C CYS A 13 3.16 4.59 14.46
N THR A 14 3.03 5.80 14.99
CA THR A 14 3.58 6.14 16.30
C THR A 14 2.80 5.44 17.42
N GLU A 15 3.51 4.85 18.38
CA GLU A 15 2.94 4.17 19.56
C GLU A 15 1.93 3.04 19.25
N TYR A 16 2.08 2.38 18.10
CA TYR A 16 1.23 1.24 17.77
C TYR A 16 1.55 0.02 18.66
N ARG A 17 0.55 -0.45 19.40
CA ARG A 17 0.67 -1.69 20.18
C ARG A 17 0.45 -2.88 19.27
N ALA A 18 1.33 -3.87 19.35
CA ALA A 18 1.16 -5.10 18.57
C ALA A 18 -0.23 -5.74 18.82
N THR A 19 -0.84 -6.25 17.75
CA THR A 19 -2.19 -6.82 17.74
C THR A 19 -2.24 -8.12 16.95
N CYS A 20 -3.42 -8.73 16.85
CA CYS A 20 -3.68 -9.75 15.86
C CYS A 20 -3.82 -9.12 14.46
N THR A 21 -3.80 -9.95 13.41
CA THR A 21 -3.93 -9.54 12.01
C THR A 21 -5.22 -8.75 11.73
N GLN A 22 -6.37 -9.21 12.24
CA GLN A 22 -7.65 -8.52 12.01
C GLN A 22 -7.67 -7.12 12.62
N CYS A 23 -7.17 -6.97 13.85
CA CYS A 23 -7.12 -5.67 14.52
C CYS A 23 -6.14 -4.71 13.84
N PHE A 24 -5.05 -5.24 13.26
CA PHE A 24 -4.15 -4.44 12.44
C PHE A 24 -4.88 -3.92 11.20
N VAL A 25 -5.50 -4.82 10.43
CA VAL A 25 -6.22 -4.45 9.21
C VAL A 25 -7.34 -3.45 9.50
N SER A 26 -8.13 -3.67 10.56
CA SER A 26 -9.25 -2.78 10.89
C SER A 26 -8.82 -1.36 11.25
N GLN A 27 -7.64 -1.20 11.86
CA GLN A 27 -7.07 0.12 12.19
C GLN A 27 -6.41 0.81 10.99
N HIS A 28 -6.05 0.05 9.95
CA HIS A 28 -5.33 0.55 8.76
C HIS A 28 -6.20 0.61 7.50
N LEU A 29 -7.53 0.52 7.60
CA LEU A 29 -8.42 0.58 6.43
C LEU A 29 -8.27 1.87 5.60
N ASN A 30 -7.92 2.98 6.25
CA ASN A 30 -7.70 4.29 5.60
C ASN A 30 -6.22 4.66 5.48
N THR A 31 -5.32 3.80 5.97
CA THR A 31 -3.86 3.92 5.83
C THR A 31 -3.27 2.57 5.37
N PRO A 32 -3.78 1.99 4.27
CA PRO A 32 -3.48 0.61 3.89
C PRO A 32 -2.03 0.39 3.45
N PHE A 33 -1.29 1.46 3.17
CA PHE A 33 0.11 1.42 2.74
C PHE A 33 1.10 1.58 3.91
N HIS A 34 0.64 1.48 5.17
CA HIS A 34 1.56 1.26 6.27
C HIS A 34 2.12 -0.18 6.21
N TRP A 35 3.41 -0.32 6.46
CA TRP A 35 4.08 -1.60 6.57
C TRP A 35 3.69 -2.30 7.87
N ALA A 36 3.26 -3.55 7.72
CA ALA A 36 3.11 -4.46 8.84
C ALA A 36 4.44 -5.13 9.15
N GLU A 37 4.74 -5.29 10.43
CA GLU A 37 5.80 -6.18 10.90
C GLU A 37 5.15 -7.36 11.59
N VAL A 38 5.34 -8.55 11.02
CA VAL A 38 4.74 -9.79 11.52
C VAL A 38 5.82 -10.63 12.18
N TRP A 39 5.57 -11.08 13.42
CA TRP A 39 6.48 -11.95 14.14
C TRP A 39 6.58 -13.32 13.45
N ASP A 40 7.77 -13.65 12.96
CA ASP A 40 8.12 -14.96 12.43
C ASP A 40 8.55 -15.85 13.60
N THR A 41 7.71 -16.84 13.92
CA THR A 41 7.95 -17.76 15.04
C THR A 41 9.10 -18.72 14.78
N ASP A 42 9.36 -19.06 13.53
CA ASP A 42 10.38 -20.05 13.15
C ASP A 42 11.77 -19.43 13.20
N ASN A 43 11.86 -18.16 12.80
CA ASN A 43 13.12 -17.43 12.75
C ASN A 43 13.36 -16.46 13.93
N GLY A 44 12.32 -16.16 14.71
CA GLY A 44 12.42 -15.36 15.95
C GLY A 44 12.63 -13.85 15.73
N PHE A 45 12.14 -13.30 14.61
CA PHE A 45 12.23 -11.88 14.32
C PHE A 45 11.00 -11.35 13.56
N PHE A 46 10.85 -10.03 13.50
CA PHE A 46 9.79 -9.38 12.74
C PHE A 46 10.13 -9.30 11.26
N VAL A 47 9.19 -9.71 10.40
CA VAL A 47 9.29 -9.62 8.95
C VAL A 47 8.33 -8.55 8.44
N LYS A 48 8.85 -7.63 7.62
CA LYS A 48 8.07 -6.59 6.98
C LYS A 48 7.14 -7.18 5.90
N HIS A 49 5.87 -6.81 5.92
CA HIS A 49 4.82 -7.30 5.02
C HIS A 49 3.91 -6.17 4.55
N ASP A 50 3.55 -6.22 3.27
CA ASP A 50 2.42 -5.45 2.74
C ASP A 50 1.11 -5.97 3.37
N ILE A 51 0.11 -5.10 3.49
CA ILE A 51 -1.19 -5.46 4.05
C ILE A 51 -1.87 -6.62 3.28
N SER A 52 -1.55 -6.82 2.00
CA SER A 52 -2.05 -7.95 1.23
C SER A 52 -1.58 -9.32 1.73
N ARG A 53 -0.37 -9.39 2.33
CA ARG A 53 0.13 -10.63 2.97
C ARG A 53 -0.58 -10.96 4.28
N LEU A 54 -1.38 -10.03 4.80
CA LEU A 54 -2.26 -10.23 5.94
C LEU A 54 -3.69 -10.68 5.51
N ASN A 55 -3.83 -11.23 4.29
CA ASN A 55 -5.10 -11.65 3.68
C ASN A 55 -6.12 -10.51 3.54
N HIS A 56 -5.64 -9.30 3.26
CA HIS A 56 -6.49 -8.14 3.04
C HIS A 56 -6.40 -7.62 1.61
N VAL A 57 -7.53 -7.18 1.06
CA VAL A 57 -7.59 -6.50 -0.22
C VAL A 57 -8.10 -5.09 0.03
N VAL A 58 -7.35 -4.09 -0.44
CA VAL A 58 -7.71 -2.69 -0.27
C VAL A 58 -8.94 -2.38 -1.13
N GLN A 59 -10.08 -2.18 -0.49
CA GLN A 59 -11.32 -1.86 -1.17
C GLN A 59 -11.35 -0.38 -1.59
N LEU A 60 -11.40 -0.13 -2.89
CA LEU A 60 -11.61 1.22 -3.41
C LEU A 60 -13.08 1.63 -3.26
N GLY A 61 -13.29 2.85 -2.76
CA GLY A 61 -14.62 3.31 -2.35
C GLY A 61 -15.02 2.80 -0.97
N HIS A 62 -16.26 3.10 -0.56
CA HIS A 62 -16.83 2.64 0.72
C HIS A 62 -15.99 2.94 1.98
N HIS A 63 -15.06 3.91 1.93
CA HIS A 63 -14.16 4.27 3.02
C HIS A 63 -13.40 3.06 3.62
N GLY A 64 -12.98 2.13 2.75
CA GLY A 64 -12.28 0.89 3.16
C GLY A 64 -13.20 -0.20 3.72
N GLY A 65 -14.51 0.06 3.84
CA GLY A 65 -15.50 -0.93 4.24
C GLY A 65 -15.83 -1.94 3.14
N PRO A 66 -16.57 -3.02 3.47
CA PRO A 66 -16.96 -4.04 2.50
C PRO A 66 -17.87 -3.48 1.40
N CYS A 67 -17.64 -3.93 0.16
CA CYS A 67 -18.45 -3.59 -1.00
C CYS A 67 -19.48 -4.69 -1.28
N THR A 68 -20.75 -4.33 -1.52
CA THR A 68 -21.81 -5.29 -1.86
C THR A 68 -21.79 -5.74 -3.32
N SER A 69 -21.07 -5.04 -4.19
CA SER A 69 -20.93 -5.36 -5.61
C SER A 69 -19.47 -5.15 -6.08
N PRO A 70 -18.49 -5.93 -5.58
CA PRO A 70 -17.10 -5.82 -5.99
C PRO A 70 -16.94 -6.28 -7.45
N SER A 71 -16.19 -5.50 -8.24
CA SER A 71 -15.90 -5.80 -9.65
C SER A 71 -14.57 -6.57 -9.81
N GLY A 72 -14.27 -7.45 -8.85
CA GLY A 72 -13.06 -8.24 -8.78
C GLY A 72 -11.87 -7.55 -8.12
N THR A 73 -10.86 -8.37 -7.81
CA THR A 73 -9.58 -7.97 -7.20
C THR A 73 -8.46 -7.98 -8.24
N ARG A 74 -7.45 -7.13 -8.05
CA ARG A 74 -6.28 -7.06 -8.92
C ARG A 74 -5.02 -6.79 -8.11
N LYS A 75 -3.95 -7.52 -8.42
CA LYS A 75 -2.60 -7.19 -7.96
C LYS A 75 -2.18 -5.83 -8.51
N PHE A 76 -1.52 -5.05 -7.67
CA PHE A 76 -1.15 -3.68 -7.95
C PHE A 76 0.18 -3.34 -7.29
N THR A 77 1.00 -2.58 -7.99
CA THR A 77 2.16 -1.90 -7.43
C THR A 77 1.70 -0.50 -7.02
N VAL A 78 1.68 -0.20 -5.73
CA VAL A 78 1.44 1.16 -5.24
C VAL A 78 2.75 1.73 -4.72
N VAL A 79 3.20 2.83 -5.32
CA VAL A 79 4.36 3.57 -4.85
C VAL A 79 3.87 4.64 -3.88
N ASP A 80 4.29 4.56 -2.63
CA ASP A 80 4.03 5.54 -1.58
C ASP A 80 5.34 6.12 -1.02
N HIS A 81 5.24 7.15 -0.19
CA HIS A 81 6.37 7.84 0.41
C HIS A 81 7.25 6.96 1.32
N ASN A 82 6.71 5.85 1.83
CA ASN A 82 7.41 4.88 2.68
C ASN A 82 7.86 3.61 1.92
N GLY A 83 7.66 3.54 0.60
CA GLY A 83 8.16 2.43 -0.22
C GLY A 83 7.26 2.03 -1.39
N VAL A 84 7.52 0.83 -1.92
CA VAL A 84 6.86 0.22 -3.06
C VAL A 84 6.07 -0.99 -2.58
N HIS A 85 4.76 -0.88 -2.63
CA HIS A 85 3.81 -1.88 -2.14
C HIS A 85 3.37 -2.79 -3.27
N ALA A 86 3.68 -4.09 -3.15
CA ALA A 86 3.03 -5.12 -3.95
C ALA A 86 1.73 -5.55 -3.22
N THR A 87 0.62 -4.93 -3.58
CA THR A 87 -0.66 -5.05 -2.87
C THR A 87 -1.78 -5.56 -3.77
N GLU A 88 -2.99 -5.68 -3.22
CA GLU A 88 -4.20 -6.04 -3.96
C GLU A 88 -5.29 -4.98 -3.78
N LEU A 89 -5.87 -4.53 -4.89
CA LEU A 89 -6.96 -3.56 -4.90
C LEU A 89 -8.26 -4.22 -5.39
N ALA A 90 -9.39 -3.91 -4.75
CA ALA A 90 -10.72 -4.27 -5.22
C ALA A 90 -11.46 -3.03 -5.74
N PHE A 91 -12.01 -3.12 -6.95
CA PHE A 91 -12.80 -2.03 -7.54
C PHE A 91 -14.28 -2.18 -7.19
N CYS A 92 -14.95 -1.06 -6.94
CA CYS A 92 -16.38 -0.99 -6.63
C CYS A 92 -17.23 -0.94 -7.91
N GLY A 93 -18.20 -1.86 -8.06
CA GLY A 93 -19.18 -1.87 -9.16
C GLY A 93 -20.55 -1.29 -8.80
N CYS A 94 -20.74 -0.79 -7.57
CA CYS A 94 -22.06 -0.36 -7.06
C CYS A 94 -22.72 0.78 -7.85
N ARG A 95 -21.92 1.65 -8.50
CA ARG A 95 -22.44 2.82 -9.23
C ARG A 95 -22.40 2.66 -10.75
N GLU A 96 -21.52 1.81 -11.27
CA GLU A 96 -21.31 1.65 -12.71
C GLU A 96 -20.69 0.28 -13.01
N GLN A 97 -21.10 -0.33 -14.13
CA GLN A 97 -20.57 -1.61 -14.61
C GLN A 97 -20.30 -1.49 -16.12
N PRO A 98 -19.04 -1.62 -16.60
CA PRO A 98 -17.83 -1.86 -15.80
C PRO A 98 -17.42 -0.62 -14.97
N PRO A 99 -16.73 -0.81 -13.82
CA PRO A 99 -16.24 0.28 -12.98
C PRO A 99 -15.26 1.20 -13.73
N ASN A 100 -15.38 2.51 -13.54
CA ASN A 100 -14.39 3.48 -14.00
C ASN A 100 -13.18 3.44 -13.05
N LYS A 101 -12.20 2.61 -13.40
CA LYS A 101 -11.01 2.32 -12.58
C LYS A 101 -10.19 3.58 -12.30
N ILE A 102 -9.96 4.42 -13.32
CA ILE A 102 -9.19 5.66 -13.18
C ILE A 102 -9.87 6.59 -12.16
N ARG A 103 -11.19 6.77 -12.26
CA ARG A 103 -11.93 7.61 -11.30
C ARG A 103 -11.85 7.07 -9.87
N GLN A 104 -11.87 5.75 -9.68
CA GLN A 104 -11.76 5.15 -8.34
C GLN A 104 -10.36 5.29 -7.76
N LEU A 105 -9.31 5.08 -8.56
CA LEU A 105 -7.92 5.33 -8.15
C LEU A 105 -7.74 6.79 -7.74
N MET A 106 -8.18 7.73 -8.57
CA MET A 106 -8.06 9.16 -8.27
C MET A 106 -8.82 9.57 -7.00
N ARG A 107 -10.00 8.98 -6.75
CA ARG A 107 -10.75 9.20 -5.49
C ARG A 107 -10.06 8.62 -4.27
N ALA A 108 -9.24 7.60 -4.44
CA ALA A 108 -8.40 7.02 -3.39
C ALA A 108 -7.02 7.70 -3.30
N CYS A 109 -6.84 8.86 -3.93
CA CYS A 109 -5.56 9.58 -3.98
C CYS A 109 -4.41 8.78 -4.62
N LEU A 110 -4.75 7.89 -5.56
CA LEU A 110 -3.83 7.08 -6.35
C LEU A 110 -3.82 7.57 -7.80
N PHE A 111 -2.67 8.04 -8.26
CA PHE A 111 -2.46 8.46 -9.63
C PHE A 111 -2.01 7.26 -10.48
N PRO A 112 -2.76 6.86 -11.50
CA PRO A 112 -2.39 5.73 -12.34
C PRO A 112 -1.16 6.05 -13.20
N ALA A 113 -0.18 5.13 -13.25
CA ALA A 113 1.00 5.29 -14.10
C ALA A 113 0.66 5.26 -15.61
N MET A 114 -0.37 4.52 -16.00
CA MET A 114 -0.84 4.37 -17.38
C MET A 114 -2.37 4.30 -17.41
N VAL A 115 -3.00 4.74 -18.51
CA VAL A 115 -4.48 4.85 -18.59
C VAL A 115 -5.18 3.55 -19.03
N LYS A 116 -4.57 2.77 -19.94
CA LYS A 116 -5.26 1.64 -20.61
C LYS A 116 -5.30 0.36 -19.75
N GLU A 117 -4.22 0.03 -19.07
CA GLU A 117 -4.12 -1.12 -18.16
C GLU A 117 -3.21 -0.82 -16.97
N THR A 118 -3.69 0.03 -16.07
CA THR A 118 -2.93 0.38 -14.87
C THR A 118 -2.74 -0.84 -13.97
N ARG A 119 -1.48 -1.21 -13.72
CA ARG A 119 -1.08 -2.08 -12.61
C ARG A 119 -0.15 -1.38 -11.62
N THR A 120 0.24 -0.15 -11.91
CA THR A 120 1.10 0.68 -11.06
C THR A 120 0.40 2.01 -10.80
N ALA A 121 0.33 2.45 -9.55
CA ALA A 121 -0.12 3.79 -9.19
C ALA A 121 0.82 4.42 -8.17
N PHE A 122 0.83 5.74 -8.16
CA PHE A 122 1.59 6.56 -7.23
C PHE A 122 0.62 7.26 -6.30
N THR A 123 0.88 7.26 -4.99
CA THR A 123 0.13 8.14 -4.10
C THR A 123 0.37 9.61 -4.47
N PHE A 124 -0.61 10.47 -4.22
CA PHE A 124 -0.41 11.90 -4.46
C PHE A 124 0.71 12.48 -3.57
N THR A 125 0.89 11.89 -2.39
CA THR A 125 1.99 12.22 -1.47
C THR A 125 3.35 11.99 -2.12
N VAL A 126 3.60 10.81 -2.71
CA VAL A 126 4.89 10.49 -3.31
C VAL A 126 5.17 11.36 -4.55
N MET A 127 4.15 11.67 -5.35
CA MET A 127 4.29 12.60 -6.49
C MET A 127 4.68 14.01 -6.02
N LYS A 128 4.02 14.52 -4.96
CA LYS A 128 4.35 15.82 -4.37
C LYS A 128 5.78 15.84 -3.85
N GLN A 129 6.21 14.81 -3.13
CA GLN A 129 7.57 14.72 -2.61
C GLN A 129 8.60 14.64 -3.74
N CYS A 130 8.37 13.81 -4.76
CA CYS A 130 9.26 13.72 -5.92
C CYS A 130 9.44 15.09 -6.60
N HIS A 131 8.35 15.84 -6.77
CA HIS A 131 8.40 17.18 -7.35
C HIS A 131 9.20 18.16 -6.48
N LEU A 132 8.97 18.16 -5.16
CA LEU A 132 9.73 19.01 -4.23
C LEU A 132 11.22 18.66 -4.22
N HIS A 133 11.59 17.38 -4.20
CA HIS A 133 12.98 16.95 -4.28
C HIS A 133 13.65 17.31 -5.61
N ASN A 134 12.88 17.32 -6.70
CA ASN A 134 13.39 17.77 -7.98
C ASN A 134 13.67 19.28 -7.98
N LEU A 135 12.77 20.09 -7.42
CA LEU A 135 12.93 21.55 -7.36
C LEU A 135 14.05 21.98 -6.40
N GLU A 136 14.05 21.45 -5.17
CA GLU A 136 14.95 21.92 -4.10
C GLU A 136 16.33 21.27 -4.15
N ALA A 137 16.41 20.00 -4.56
CA ALA A 137 17.64 19.23 -4.52
C ALA A 137 18.13 18.77 -5.90
N LYS A 138 17.43 19.13 -6.99
CA LYS A 138 17.74 18.69 -8.37
C LYS A 138 17.80 17.17 -8.51
N LYS A 139 17.11 16.45 -7.62
CA LYS A 139 17.10 14.99 -7.60
C LYS A 139 16.33 14.51 -8.84
N ALA A 140 16.91 13.59 -9.60
CA ALA A 140 16.19 12.95 -10.69
C ALA A 140 15.11 12.01 -10.13
N ALA A 141 14.02 11.83 -10.87
CA ALA A 141 12.95 10.89 -10.49
C ALA A 141 13.50 9.47 -10.25
N TYR A 142 14.49 9.05 -11.04
CA TYR A 142 15.19 7.78 -10.89
C TYR A 142 15.85 7.63 -9.51
N ASP A 143 16.61 8.64 -9.06
CA ASP A 143 17.27 8.61 -7.75
C ASP A 143 16.26 8.64 -6.60
N TYR A 144 15.13 9.34 -6.79
CA TYR A 144 14.06 9.38 -5.81
C TYR A 144 13.38 8.01 -5.69
N MET A 145 13.09 7.36 -6.82
CA MET A 145 12.61 5.99 -6.85
C MET A 145 13.62 5.01 -6.22
N GLY A 146 14.92 5.20 -6.45
CA GLY A 146 15.96 4.41 -5.78
C GLY A 146 15.91 4.51 -4.25
N ALA A 147 15.59 5.68 -3.70
CA ALA A 147 15.37 5.83 -2.26
C ALA A 147 14.11 5.09 -1.78
N LEU A 148 13.01 5.14 -2.54
CA LEU A 148 11.78 4.39 -2.22
C LEU A 148 12.00 2.87 -2.27
N ARG A 149 12.79 2.38 -3.24
CA ARG A 149 13.18 0.96 -3.30
C ARG A 149 13.94 0.54 -2.04
N ARG A 150 14.87 1.37 -1.56
CA ARG A 150 15.61 1.14 -0.32
C ARG A 150 14.75 1.20 0.94
N LEU A 151 13.75 2.10 0.99
CA LEU A 151 12.77 2.14 2.09
C LEU A 151 11.93 0.85 2.14
N THR A 152 11.63 0.28 0.98
CA THR A 152 10.95 -1.01 0.85
C THR A 152 11.84 -2.12 1.41
N ASP A 153 13.01 -2.32 0.80
CA ASP A 153 14.02 -3.28 1.20
C ASP A 153 15.42 -2.75 0.87
N ASN A 154 16.21 -2.48 1.92
CA ASN A 154 17.56 -1.96 1.77
C ASN A 154 18.61 -3.07 1.60
N ALA A 155 18.29 -4.32 1.93
CA ALA A 155 19.17 -5.47 1.76
C ALA A 155 19.09 -6.02 0.32
N PHE A 156 17.87 -6.12 -0.22
CA PHE A 156 17.58 -6.68 -1.54
C PHE A 156 16.89 -5.66 -2.45
N THR A 157 17.44 -4.44 -2.52
CA THR A 157 16.86 -3.32 -3.28
C THR A 157 16.62 -3.66 -4.76
N GLU A 158 17.46 -4.51 -5.35
CA GLU A 158 17.33 -4.90 -6.76
C GLU A 158 16.06 -5.72 -7.05
N ASP A 159 15.53 -6.42 -6.06
CA ASP A 159 14.29 -7.21 -6.19
C ASP A 159 13.02 -6.33 -6.11
N VAL A 160 13.16 -5.07 -5.69
CA VAL A 160 12.05 -4.12 -5.63
C VAL A 160 11.82 -3.51 -7.02
N PRO A 161 10.59 -3.52 -7.56
CA PRO A 161 10.30 -2.95 -8.88
C PRO A 161 10.64 -1.45 -9.01
N VAL A 162 11.05 -1.03 -10.21
CA VAL A 162 11.33 0.37 -10.56
C VAL A 162 10.10 1.14 -11.06
N SER A 163 9.10 0.46 -11.63
CA SER A 163 7.74 0.95 -11.98
C SER A 163 6.96 -0.10 -12.74
#